data_AF-A0A928LBN1-F1
#
_entry.id   AF-A0A928LBN1-F1
#
_cell.length_a   1.000
_cell.length_b   1.000
_cell.length_c   1.000
_cell.angle_alpha   90.00
_cell.angle_beta   90.00
_cell.angle_gamma   90.00
#
_symmetry.space_group_name_H-M   'P 1'
#
loop_
_entity.id
_entity.type
_entity.pdbx_description
1 polymer ?
#
loop_
_entity_poly.entity_id
_entity_poly.type
_entity_poly.pdbx_seq_one_letter_code
_entity_poly.pdbx_strand_id
1 'polypeptide(L)'
;MQITNDIRYVGVNDRTIDLFEGQYIVPNGMAYNSYVILDEKIAVMDTVDANFSHQWLDNVRDAIGERKPDYLIVQHMEPDHSANIMNFVKAYPDAKIVSSAKAFVMMKNFFGTDFADKQIVVGEGDTLSLGRHTLTFVTAPMVHWPEVIVTYDSLDKVLFSADGFGKFGALDADEDWACEARRYYIGIVGKYGAQVQALLKKASGLDIQTICPLHGPILTENLGYYIGLYNTWSSYQPEEDGIVIAYTSVYGNTKKAVMQLAEKLKANGCPKVVVNDLARCDMAEAVEDAFRYSKLVLATTTYNAEIFPFMREFITHLTERNYSNRTVAFIENGSWAPLAAKVMKGMFEKSKNLTFADTTVKILSALNEESSAQLNTLADELCMEYLAQQDSTANKNDLSALFNIGYGLYVVTSNDSRNDNGLIVNTVSQVTNTPNRIAVTINKENYSHHIIKQSGKMNVNCLTVDAPYAVFEKFGFRSGRNINKFEDCEPLRSENGLVFLPRHINSFMSLKVVQYVDLDTHGMFICEITESRVISNAETMTYSYYLDNVKPKPETDGKKGYVCKICGYVYEGDELPEDIVCPLCKHGAADFEPIK
;
A
#
# COMPACT_ATOMS: atom_id res chain seq x y z
N MET A 1 -33.64 -19.54 12.98
CA MET A 1 -33.96 -18.40 12.08
C MET A 1 -34.05 -18.91 10.64
N GLN A 2 -34.97 -18.38 9.83
CA GLN A 2 -35.08 -18.73 8.42
C GLN A 2 -34.19 -17.81 7.58
N ILE A 3 -33.33 -18.36 6.72
CA ILE A 3 -32.48 -17.56 5.82
C ILE A 3 -33.16 -17.42 4.46
N THR A 4 -33.55 -18.55 3.87
CA THR A 4 -34.35 -18.63 2.63
C THR A 4 -35.52 -19.60 2.85
N ASN A 5 -36.24 -20.00 1.80
CA ASN A 5 -37.29 -21.02 1.94
C ASN A 5 -36.72 -22.36 2.43
N ASP A 6 -35.56 -22.73 1.89
CA ASP A 6 -34.96 -24.05 2.01
C ASP A 6 -33.72 -24.04 2.94
N ILE A 7 -33.17 -22.87 3.31
CA ILE A 7 -32.00 -22.71 4.18
C ILE A 7 -32.38 -22.20 5.58
N ARG A 8 -31.92 -22.90 6.63
CA ARG A 8 -32.19 -22.61 8.05
C ARG A 8 -30.90 -22.38 8.82
N TYR A 9 -30.92 -21.42 9.75
CA TYR A 9 -29.87 -21.23 10.74
C TYR A 9 -30.08 -22.17 11.94
N VAL A 10 -29.03 -22.90 12.33
CA VAL A 10 -29.00 -23.85 13.46
C VAL A 10 -27.82 -23.63 14.41
N GLY A 11 -27.07 -22.54 14.23
CA GLY A 11 -25.94 -22.18 15.11
C GLY A 11 -26.36 -21.71 16.50
N VAL A 12 -25.40 -21.16 17.25
CA VAL A 12 -25.54 -20.80 18.67
C VAL A 12 -24.85 -19.48 19.00
N ASN A 13 -25.18 -18.90 20.15
CA ASN A 13 -24.54 -17.71 20.70
C ASN A 13 -23.89 -18.05 22.04
N ASP A 14 -22.58 -17.84 22.14
CA ASP A 14 -21.83 -17.87 23.38
C ASP A 14 -21.77 -16.47 23.98
N ARG A 15 -22.54 -16.24 25.05
CA ARG A 15 -22.55 -14.96 25.79
C ARG A 15 -21.65 -14.98 27.02
N THR A 16 -20.96 -16.09 27.25
CA THR A 16 -20.17 -16.33 28.46
C THR A 16 -18.67 -16.27 28.20
N ILE A 17 -18.26 -16.38 26.94
CA ILE A 17 -16.88 -16.18 26.51
C ILE A 17 -16.40 -14.76 26.82
N ASP A 18 -15.24 -14.66 27.46
CA ASP A 18 -14.55 -13.41 27.74
C ASP A 18 -13.44 -13.14 26.71
N LEU A 19 -12.76 -14.19 26.24
CA LEU A 19 -11.69 -14.17 25.24
C LEU A 19 -11.93 -15.17 24.10
N PHE A 20 -12.03 -14.68 22.87
CA PHE A 20 -11.97 -15.52 21.68
C PHE A 20 -10.52 -15.84 21.31
N GLU A 21 -10.25 -17.09 20.93
CA GLU A 21 -8.90 -17.68 20.77
C GLU A 21 -7.97 -17.49 21.99
N GLY A 22 -8.53 -17.16 23.16
CA GLY A 22 -7.75 -16.82 24.35
C GLY A 22 -7.01 -15.48 24.27
N GLN A 23 -7.33 -14.61 23.30
CA GLN A 23 -6.64 -13.33 23.10
C GLN A 23 -7.58 -12.14 22.86
N TYR A 24 -8.67 -12.31 22.11
CA TYR A 24 -9.54 -11.18 21.71
C TYR A 24 -10.66 -10.98 22.72
N ILE A 25 -10.73 -9.81 23.35
CA ILE A 25 -11.80 -9.46 24.29
C ILE A 25 -13.11 -9.32 23.52
N VAL A 26 -14.14 -10.06 23.91
CA VAL A 26 -15.42 -10.12 23.18
C VAL A 26 -16.59 -9.82 24.12
N PRO A 27 -16.80 -8.54 24.49
CA PRO A 27 -17.76 -8.18 25.54
C PRO A 27 -19.21 -8.52 25.19
N ASN A 28 -19.52 -8.63 23.89
CA ASN A 28 -20.83 -9.02 23.38
C ASN A 28 -20.90 -10.49 22.93
N GLY A 29 -19.94 -11.32 23.38
CA GLY A 29 -19.90 -12.75 23.14
C GLY A 29 -19.46 -13.12 21.72
N MET A 30 -19.78 -14.35 21.31
CA MET A 30 -19.48 -14.89 19.98
C MET A 30 -20.66 -15.65 19.40
N ALA A 31 -20.85 -15.57 18.10
CA ALA A 31 -21.74 -16.47 17.37
C ALA A 31 -20.91 -17.60 16.73
N TYR A 32 -21.38 -18.84 16.89
CA TYR A 32 -20.89 -19.99 16.13
C TYR A 32 -22.01 -20.43 15.19
N ASN A 33 -21.92 -19.97 13.95
CA ASN A 33 -22.97 -20.17 12.96
C ASN A 33 -22.86 -21.56 12.34
N SER A 34 -24.01 -22.18 12.11
CA SER A 34 -24.16 -23.43 11.37
C SER A 34 -25.50 -23.39 10.65
N TYR A 35 -25.59 -24.07 9.51
CA TYR A 35 -26.73 -23.97 8.60
C TYR A 35 -27.23 -25.34 8.15
N VAL A 36 -28.50 -25.43 7.78
CA VAL A 36 -29.11 -26.62 7.19
C VAL A 36 -29.77 -26.24 5.87
N ILE A 37 -29.47 -27.00 4.82
CA ILE A 37 -30.10 -26.90 3.50
C ILE A 37 -31.07 -28.06 3.35
N LEU A 38 -32.35 -27.74 3.18
CA LEU A 38 -33.45 -28.69 3.05
C LEU A 38 -33.81 -28.89 1.58
N ASP A 39 -33.47 -30.05 1.03
CA ASP A 39 -33.82 -30.43 -0.34
C ASP A 39 -34.22 -31.91 -0.39
N GLU A 40 -34.18 -32.57 -1.55
CA GLU A 40 -34.30 -34.05 -1.64
C GLU A 40 -33.29 -34.74 -0.74
N LYS A 41 -32.05 -34.23 -0.71
CA LYS A 41 -31.01 -34.56 0.25
C LYS A 41 -30.75 -33.39 1.19
N ILE A 42 -30.50 -33.69 2.46
CA ILE A 42 -30.24 -32.67 3.48
C ILE A 42 -28.73 -32.53 3.71
N ALA A 43 -28.25 -31.29 3.68
CA ALA A 43 -26.88 -30.94 4.05
C ALA A 43 -26.85 -30.07 5.31
N VAL A 44 -25.98 -30.42 6.26
CA VAL A 44 -25.63 -29.59 7.42
C VAL A 44 -24.28 -28.97 7.16
N MET A 45 -24.16 -27.65 7.35
CA MET A 45 -22.97 -26.84 7.10
C MET A 45 -22.28 -26.55 8.42
N ASP A 46 -21.06 -27.07 8.56
CA ASP A 46 -20.18 -26.95 9.72
C ASP A 46 -20.85 -27.34 11.04
N THR A 47 -20.09 -27.33 12.11
CA THR A 47 -20.58 -27.58 13.47
C THR A 47 -20.31 -26.35 14.34
N VAL A 48 -20.37 -26.51 15.66
CA VAL A 48 -20.13 -25.41 16.61
C VAL A 48 -19.15 -25.87 17.68
N ASP A 49 -18.73 -24.92 18.51
CA ASP A 49 -17.87 -25.16 19.67
C ASP A 49 -18.38 -26.30 20.57
N ALA A 50 -17.44 -27.01 21.18
CA ALA A 50 -17.72 -28.19 21.99
C ALA A 50 -18.71 -27.91 23.15
N ASN A 51 -18.72 -26.69 23.70
CA ASN A 51 -19.61 -26.34 24.81
C ASN A 51 -21.10 -26.32 24.39
N PHE A 52 -21.38 -26.19 23.10
CA PHE A 52 -22.74 -26.06 22.56
C PHE A 52 -23.23 -27.31 21.81
N SER A 53 -22.51 -28.44 21.96
CA SER A 53 -22.80 -29.72 21.29
C SER A 53 -24.28 -30.13 21.32
N HIS A 54 -24.90 -30.12 22.51
CA HIS A 54 -26.28 -30.55 22.69
C HIS A 54 -27.27 -29.56 22.06
N GLN A 55 -27.10 -28.27 22.32
CA GLN A 55 -27.98 -27.23 21.78
C GLN A 55 -27.96 -27.23 20.25
N TRP A 56 -26.79 -27.37 19.64
CA TRP A 56 -26.66 -27.43 18.19
C TRP A 56 -27.32 -28.68 17.59
N LEU A 57 -27.12 -29.86 18.19
CA LEU A 57 -27.79 -31.09 17.73
C LEU A 57 -29.32 -30.99 17.87
N ASP A 58 -29.82 -30.36 18.93
CA ASP A 58 -31.25 -30.07 19.09
C ASP A 58 -31.75 -29.12 18.00
N ASN A 59 -31.03 -28.03 17.72
CA ASN A 59 -31.36 -27.11 16.63
C ASN A 59 -31.40 -27.81 15.25
N VAL A 60 -30.42 -28.68 14.97
CA VAL A 60 -30.37 -29.48 13.74
C VAL A 60 -31.59 -30.40 13.64
N ARG A 61 -31.91 -31.14 14.72
CA ARG A 61 -33.09 -32.02 14.76
C ARG A 61 -34.38 -31.24 14.51
N ASP A 62 -34.53 -30.08 15.15
CA ASP A 62 -35.71 -29.25 15.02
C ASP A 62 -35.86 -28.68 13.59
N ALA A 63 -34.75 -28.40 12.91
CA ALA A 63 -34.76 -27.93 11.52
C ALA A 63 -35.11 -29.03 10.50
N ILE A 64 -34.67 -30.29 10.72
CA ILE A 64 -34.89 -31.41 9.79
C ILE A 64 -36.15 -32.22 10.07
N GLY A 65 -36.73 -32.09 11.28
CA GLY A 65 -37.88 -32.88 11.72
C GLY A 65 -37.57 -34.38 11.81
N GLU A 66 -38.40 -35.22 11.18
CA GLU A 66 -38.22 -36.68 11.17
C GLU A 66 -37.23 -37.17 10.10
N ARG A 67 -36.74 -36.27 9.24
CA ARG A 67 -35.78 -36.60 8.18
C ARG A 67 -34.39 -36.80 8.77
N LYS A 68 -33.49 -37.40 8.00
CA LYS A 68 -32.08 -37.57 8.36
C LYS A 68 -31.19 -36.77 7.42
N PRO A 69 -30.07 -36.21 7.90
CA PRO A 69 -29.10 -35.55 7.04
C PRO A 69 -28.35 -36.57 6.19
N ASP A 70 -28.12 -36.22 4.92
CA ASP A 70 -27.31 -37.00 3.99
C ASP A 70 -25.84 -36.59 4.07
N TYR A 71 -25.58 -35.31 4.33
CA TYR A 71 -24.24 -34.71 4.30
C TYR A 71 -23.97 -33.84 5.52
N LEU A 72 -22.75 -33.94 6.05
CA LEU A 72 -22.09 -32.89 6.82
C LEU A 72 -21.00 -32.27 5.96
N ILE A 73 -21.16 -31.00 5.60
CA ILE A 73 -20.18 -30.23 4.84
C ILE A 73 -19.30 -29.50 5.84
N VAL A 74 -18.01 -29.79 5.83
CA VAL A 74 -17.02 -29.17 6.71
C VAL A 74 -16.15 -28.24 5.87
N GLN A 75 -16.30 -26.95 6.08
CA GLN A 75 -15.59 -25.90 5.38
C GLN A 75 -14.27 -25.53 6.07
N HIS A 76 -14.24 -25.65 7.39
CA HIS A 76 -13.11 -25.26 8.22
C HIS A 76 -12.94 -26.21 9.42
N MET A 77 -11.69 -26.55 9.75
CA MET A 77 -11.33 -27.49 10.81
C MET A 77 -10.96 -26.83 12.14
N GLU A 78 -11.12 -25.51 12.30
CA GLU A 78 -10.93 -24.91 13.62
C GLU A 78 -11.98 -25.44 14.61
N PRO A 79 -11.62 -25.73 15.88
CA PRO A 79 -12.51 -26.46 16.80
C PRO A 79 -13.83 -25.78 17.13
N ASP A 80 -13.90 -24.45 17.09
CA ASP A 80 -15.13 -23.67 17.27
C ASP A 80 -16.18 -23.92 16.17
N HIS A 81 -15.79 -24.53 15.05
CA HIS A 81 -16.69 -24.98 13.97
C HIS A 81 -16.64 -26.48 13.70
N SER A 82 -15.69 -27.22 14.27
CA SER A 82 -15.46 -28.62 13.91
C SER A 82 -15.49 -29.61 15.08
N ALA A 83 -15.51 -29.14 16.33
CA ALA A 83 -15.44 -30.00 17.52
C ALA A 83 -16.55 -31.07 17.57
N ASN A 84 -17.68 -30.81 16.91
CA ASN A 84 -18.86 -31.65 16.95
C ASN A 84 -19.00 -32.66 15.81
N ILE A 85 -18.02 -32.78 14.89
CA ILE A 85 -18.05 -33.75 13.79
C ILE A 85 -18.26 -35.19 14.31
N MET A 86 -17.50 -35.61 15.34
CA MET A 86 -17.65 -36.94 15.93
C MET A 86 -19.01 -37.16 16.58
N ASN A 87 -19.60 -36.13 17.20
CA ASN A 87 -20.92 -36.22 17.82
C ASN A 87 -22.01 -36.31 16.75
N PHE A 88 -21.88 -35.54 15.66
CA PHE A 88 -22.77 -35.61 14.51
C PHE A 88 -22.77 -36.99 13.87
N VAL A 89 -21.60 -37.57 13.59
CA VAL A 89 -21.48 -38.92 12.99
C VAL A 89 -22.07 -40.00 13.90
N LYS A 90 -21.96 -39.86 15.23
CA LYS A 90 -22.63 -40.78 16.17
C LYS A 90 -24.16 -40.66 16.11
N ALA A 91 -24.69 -39.45 15.99
CA ALA A 91 -26.13 -39.21 15.89
C ALA A 91 -26.70 -39.63 14.53
N TYR A 92 -25.94 -39.43 13.46
CA TYR A 92 -26.34 -39.68 12.07
C TYR A 92 -25.32 -40.56 11.34
N PRO A 93 -25.27 -41.88 11.66
CA PRO A 93 -24.21 -42.78 11.17
C PRO A 93 -24.22 -43.01 9.65
N ASP A 94 -25.34 -42.76 8.99
CA ASP A 94 -25.51 -42.93 7.55
C ASP A 94 -25.02 -41.72 6.73
N ALA A 95 -24.82 -40.56 7.38
CA ALA A 95 -24.40 -39.33 6.72
C ALA A 95 -22.96 -39.43 6.18
N LYS A 96 -22.70 -38.79 5.04
CA LYS A 96 -21.37 -38.63 4.46
C LYS A 96 -20.74 -37.30 4.89
N ILE A 97 -19.42 -37.25 4.96
CA ILE A 97 -18.68 -36.03 5.28
C ILE A 97 -18.10 -35.48 3.99
N VAL A 98 -18.35 -34.21 3.69
CA VAL A 98 -17.89 -33.54 2.47
C VAL A 98 -16.90 -32.46 2.88
N SER A 99 -15.66 -32.54 2.41
CA SER A 99 -14.63 -31.55 2.74
C SER A 99 -13.41 -31.64 1.81
N SER A 100 -12.43 -30.77 2.03
CA SER A 100 -11.16 -30.79 1.29
C SER A 100 -10.26 -31.96 1.73
N ALA A 101 -9.35 -32.38 0.85
CA ALA A 101 -8.39 -33.44 1.18
C ALA A 101 -7.54 -33.12 2.42
N LYS A 102 -7.20 -31.83 2.62
CA LYS A 102 -6.42 -31.38 3.78
C LYS A 102 -7.24 -31.43 5.07
N ALA A 103 -8.54 -31.14 5.00
CA ALA A 103 -9.42 -31.21 6.16
C ALA A 103 -9.51 -32.65 6.68
N PHE A 104 -9.61 -33.66 5.81
CA PHE A 104 -9.59 -35.07 6.25
C PHE A 104 -8.29 -35.48 6.93
N VAL A 105 -7.15 -34.95 6.47
CA VAL A 105 -5.86 -35.14 7.18
C VAL A 105 -5.92 -34.53 8.58
N MET A 106 -6.50 -33.34 8.72
CA MET A 106 -6.69 -32.69 10.04
C MET A 106 -7.69 -33.44 10.91
N MET A 107 -8.81 -33.94 10.37
CA MET A 107 -9.76 -34.78 11.11
C MET A 107 -9.07 -36.01 11.69
N LYS A 108 -8.17 -36.65 10.94
CA LYS A 108 -7.37 -37.76 11.46
C LYS A 108 -6.47 -37.35 12.63
N ASN A 109 -5.90 -36.15 12.57
CA ASN A 109 -5.05 -35.62 13.65
C ASN A 109 -5.87 -35.27 14.90
N PHE A 110 -7.03 -34.63 14.74
CA PHE A 110 -7.88 -34.22 15.86
C PHE A 110 -8.66 -35.37 16.48
N PHE A 111 -9.19 -36.29 15.66
CA PHE A 111 -10.16 -37.31 16.08
C PHE A 111 -9.65 -38.74 15.94
N GLY A 112 -8.45 -38.95 15.38
CA GLY A 112 -7.89 -40.29 15.13
C GLY A 112 -8.50 -41.01 13.93
N THR A 113 -9.39 -40.38 13.17
CA THR A 113 -10.03 -40.94 11.98
C THR A 113 -10.27 -39.87 10.91
N ASP A 114 -10.10 -40.24 9.65
CA ASP A 114 -10.45 -39.45 8.46
C ASP A 114 -11.83 -39.86 7.89
N PHE A 115 -12.53 -40.77 8.57
CA PHE A 115 -13.82 -41.31 8.13
C PHE A 115 -13.77 -41.88 6.70
N ALA A 116 -12.76 -42.70 6.41
CA ALA A 116 -12.50 -43.24 5.07
C ALA A 116 -13.71 -43.89 4.34
N ASP A 117 -14.68 -44.46 5.08
CA ASP A 117 -15.92 -45.05 4.55
C ASP A 117 -17.05 -44.04 4.29
N LYS A 118 -16.90 -42.80 4.79
CA LYS A 118 -17.89 -41.71 4.73
C LYS A 118 -17.41 -40.47 3.98
N GLN A 119 -16.13 -40.39 3.64
CA GLN A 119 -15.56 -39.21 2.99
C GLN A 119 -16.08 -38.98 1.56
N ILE A 120 -16.32 -37.71 1.25
CA ILE A 120 -16.46 -37.16 -0.09
C ILE A 120 -15.46 -36.01 -0.17
N VAL A 121 -14.40 -36.20 -0.95
CA VAL A 121 -13.34 -35.20 -1.10
C VAL A 121 -13.72 -34.25 -2.22
N VAL A 122 -13.69 -32.95 -1.94
CA VAL A 122 -14.00 -31.87 -2.90
C VAL A 122 -12.83 -30.89 -3.02
N GLY A 123 -12.69 -30.31 -4.20
CA GLY A 123 -11.70 -29.30 -4.54
C GLY A 123 -12.31 -28.11 -5.29
N GLU A 124 -11.46 -27.35 -5.98
CA GLU A 124 -11.86 -26.14 -6.71
C GLU A 124 -12.82 -26.47 -7.86
N GLY A 125 -14.02 -25.89 -7.80
CA GLY A 125 -15.04 -26.02 -8.84
C GLY A 125 -15.83 -27.32 -8.80
N ASP A 126 -15.54 -28.24 -7.87
CA ASP A 126 -16.34 -29.44 -7.68
C ASP A 126 -17.76 -29.08 -7.24
N THR A 127 -18.72 -29.95 -7.58
CA THR A 127 -20.14 -29.71 -7.28
C THR A 127 -20.81 -30.88 -6.58
N LEU A 128 -21.78 -30.59 -5.72
CA LEU A 128 -22.65 -31.58 -5.06
C LEU A 128 -24.12 -31.18 -5.24
N SER A 129 -24.90 -32.03 -5.90
CA SER A 129 -26.35 -31.84 -6.03
C SER A 129 -27.09 -32.44 -4.84
N LEU A 130 -27.99 -31.65 -4.25
CA LEU A 130 -28.91 -32.06 -3.19
C LEU A 130 -30.32 -32.36 -3.71
N GLY A 131 -30.57 -32.17 -5.01
CA GLY A 131 -31.89 -32.13 -5.61
C GLY A 131 -32.01 -30.88 -6.47
N ARG A 132 -32.82 -29.91 -6.03
CA ARG A 132 -32.95 -28.57 -6.63
C ARG A 132 -31.71 -27.70 -6.41
N HIS A 133 -31.07 -27.80 -5.25
CA HIS A 133 -29.85 -27.08 -4.89
C HIS A 133 -28.63 -27.79 -5.46
N THR A 134 -27.69 -26.99 -5.97
CA THR A 134 -26.38 -27.48 -6.41
C THR A 134 -25.32 -26.62 -5.76
N LEU A 135 -24.51 -27.25 -4.91
CA LEU A 135 -23.41 -26.65 -4.19
C LEU A 135 -22.16 -26.69 -5.03
N THR A 136 -21.45 -25.58 -5.12
CA THR A 136 -20.13 -25.47 -5.78
C THR A 136 -19.08 -25.13 -4.73
N PHE A 137 -17.98 -25.87 -4.71
CA PHE A 137 -16.90 -25.67 -3.75
C PHE A 137 -15.78 -24.82 -4.34
N VAL A 138 -15.30 -23.83 -3.59
CA VAL A 138 -14.22 -22.93 -4.00
C VAL A 138 -13.14 -22.98 -2.93
N THR A 139 -11.89 -23.23 -3.33
CA THR A 139 -10.79 -23.34 -2.37
C THR A 139 -10.33 -21.95 -1.91
N ALA A 140 -10.14 -21.80 -0.60
CA ALA A 140 -9.74 -20.57 0.07
C ALA A 140 -8.52 -20.79 0.99
N PRO A 141 -7.41 -21.35 0.48
CA PRO A 141 -6.27 -21.72 1.31
C PRO A 141 -5.64 -20.51 2.01
N MET A 142 -5.40 -20.64 3.31
CA MET A 142 -4.91 -19.58 4.20
C MET A 142 -5.89 -18.41 4.38
N VAL A 143 -7.19 -18.66 4.22
CA VAL A 143 -8.27 -17.73 4.59
C VAL A 143 -9.15 -18.38 5.66
N HIS A 144 -8.67 -18.58 6.89
CA HIS A 144 -7.32 -18.30 7.40
C HIS A 144 -6.43 -19.56 7.55
N TRP A 145 -7.00 -20.76 7.46
CA TRP A 145 -6.28 -22.04 7.52
C TRP A 145 -6.07 -22.70 6.13
N PRO A 146 -5.11 -23.63 5.98
CA PRO A 146 -4.73 -24.17 4.68
C PRO A 146 -5.75 -25.08 3.98
N GLU A 147 -6.74 -25.61 4.71
CA GLU A 147 -7.79 -26.53 4.24
C GLU A 147 -9.09 -25.85 3.84
N VAL A 148 -9.25 -24.56 4.16
CA VAL A 148 -10.53 -23.85 4.04
C VAL A 148 -11.07 -23.92 2.62
N ILE A 149 -12.37 -24.21 2.54
CA ILE A 149 -13.20 -24.11 1.34
C ILE A 149 -14.40 -23.24 1.65
N VAL A 150 -14.90 -22.51 0.66
CA VAL A 150 -16.20 -21.83 0.73
C VAL A 150 -17.17 -22.53 -0.21
N THR A 151 -18.46 -22.50 0.12
CA THR A 151 -19.49 -23.25 -0.61
C THR A 151 -20.53 -22.29 -1.15
N TYR A 152 -20.82 -22.36 -2.45
CA TYR A 152 -21.83 -21.54 -3.10
C TYR A 152 -23.04 -22.39 -3.52
N ASP A 153 -24.22 -22.01 -3.07
CA ASP A 153 -25.48 -22.55 -3.55
C ASP A 153 -26.01 -21.76 -4.74
N SER A 154 -26.10 -22.44 -5.88
CA SER A 154 -26.54 -21.85 -7.14
C SER A 154 -28.04 -21.58 -7.23
N LEU A 155 -28.88 -22.21 -6.40
CA LEU A 155 -30.32 -21.98 -6.43
C LEU A 155 -30.70 -20.70 -5.69
N ASP A 156 -30.34 -20.61 -4.41
CA ASP A 156 -30.68 -19.47 -3.57
C ASP A 156 -29.62 -18.36 -3.60
N LYS A 157 -28.54 -18.53 -4.36
CA LYS A 157 -27.47 -17.53 -4.54
C LYS A 157 -26.75 -17.19 -3.23
N VAL A 158 -26.57 -18.19 -2.37
CA VAL A 158 -25.95 -18.07 -1.04
C VAL A 158 -24.49 -18.51 -1.08
N LEU A 159 -23.59 -17.68 -0.56
CA LEU A 159 -22.22 -18.05 -0.27
C LEU A 159 -22.06 -18.37 1.21
N PHE A 160 -21.78 -19.62 1.55
CA PHE A 160 -21.27 -20.01 2.85
C PHE A 160 -19.76 -19.74 2.87
N SER A 161 -19.33 -18.74 3.64
CA SER A 161 -18.02 -18.11 3.46
C SER A 161 -16.94 -18.59 4.42
N ALA A 162 -17.20 -19.68 5.16
CA ALA A 162 -16.41 -20.05 6.33
C ALA A 162 -16.25 -18.82 7.25
N ASP A 163 -15.05 -18.52 7.75
CA ASP A 163 -14.78 -17.34 8.59
C ASP A 163 -14.80 -16.02 7.83
N GLY A 164 -14.69 -16.07 6.49
CA GLY A 164 -14.76 -14.87 5.66
C GLY A 164 -16.07 -14.13 5.91
N PHE A 165 -15.99 -12.80 5.98
CA PHE A 165 -17.09 -11.88 6.29
C PHE A 165 -17.65 -11.95 7.72
N GLY A 166 -17.00 -12.70 8.62
CA GLY A 166 -17.33 -12.72 10.03
C GLY A 166 -17.02 -11.42 10.78
N LYS A 167 -17.60 -11.30 11.98
CA LYS A 167 -17.27 -10.29 12.99
C LYS A 167 -17.30 -10.90 14.39
N PHE A 168 -16.61 -10.28 15.34
CA PHE A 168 -16.80 -10.59 16.75
C PHE A 168 -18.19 -10.13 17.25
N GLY A 169 -18.72 -10.82 18.27
CA GLY A 169 -20.04 -10.56 18.85
C GLY A 169 -21.04 -11.70 18.59
N ALA A 170 -21.98 -11.85 19.51
CA ALA A 170 -23.15 -12.71 19.33
C ALA A 170 -24.06 -12.17 18.20
N LEU A 171 -24.86 -13.07 17.61
CA LEU A 171 -25.70 -12.76 16.44
C LEU A 171 -26.75 -11.67 16.71
N ASP A 172 -27.18 -11.53 17.96
CA ASP A 172 -28.20 -10.58 18.42
C ASP A 172 -27.61 -9.32 19.10
N ALA A 173 -26.29 -9.11 18.98
CA ALA A 173 -25.66 -7.87 19.45
C ALA A 173 -26.04 -6.69 18.54
N ASP A 174 -26.50 -5.58 19.15
CA ASP A 174 -26.86 -4.35 18.44
C ASP A 174 -25.63 -3.48 18.20
N GLU A 175 -24.87 -3.81 17.15
CA GLU A 175 -23.60 -3.16 16.82
C GLU A 175 -23.43 -3.02 15.31
N ASP A 176 -22.70 -1.97 14.89
CA ASP A 176 -22.28 -1.83 13.50
C ASP A 176 -21.35 -2.98 13.10
N TRP A 177 -21.55 -3.51 11.89
CA TRP A 177 -20.76 -4.63 11.40
C TRP A 177 -19.28 -4.27 11.22
N ALA A 178 -18.99 -3.08 10.68
CA ALA A 178 -17.66 -2.79 10.16
C ALA A 178 -16.60 -2.69 11.24
N CYS A 179 -16.92 -2.20 12.44
CA CYS A 179 -15.94 -2.08 13.53
C CYS A 179 -15.43 -3.47 13.95
N GLU A 180 -16.30 -4.34 14.45
CA GLU A 180 -15.90 -5.68 14.89
C GLU A 180 -15.49 -6.58 13.71
N ALA A 181 -15.99 -6.35 12.49
CA ALA A 181 -15.52 -7.08 11.31
C ALA A 181 -14.11 -6.67 10.90
N ARG A 182 -13.74 -5.40 11.04
CA ARG A 182 -12.37 -4.92 10.81
C ARG A 182 -11.43 -5.51 11.86
N ARG A 183 -11.84 -5.50 13.14
CA ARG A 183 -11.11 -6.12 14.24
C ARG A 183 -10.91 -7.63 14.01
N TYR A 184 -11.98 -8.33 13.63
CA TYR A 184 -11.97 -9.75 13.28
C TYR A 184 -11.03 -10.02 12.10
N TYR A 185 -11.24 -9.33 10.98
CA TYR A 185 -10.44 -9.52 9.77
C TYR A 185 -8.94 -9.30 10.03
N ILE A 186 -8.57 -8.16 10.65
CA ILE A 186 -7.18 -7.82 10.92
C ILE A 186 -6.57 -8.78 11.95
N GLY A 187 -7.33 -9.15 12.98
CA GLY A 187 -6.93 -10.09 14.01
C GLY A 187 -6.59 -11.47 13.45
N ILE A 188 -7.50 -12.04 12.65
CA ILE A 188 -7.51 -13.45 12.24
C ILE A 188 -6.78 -13.66 10.90
N VAL A 189 -7.18 -12.95 9.84
CA VAL A 189 -6.73 -13.22 8.47
C VAL A 189 -5.88 -12.11 7.84
N GLY A 190 -5.70 -10.98 8.53
CA GLY A 190 -5.06 -9.77 7.98
C GLY A 190 -3.68 -9.98 7.35
N LYS A 191 -2.94 -11.02 7.77
CA LYS A 191 -1.67 -11.43 7.16
C LYS A 191 -1.81 -11.94 5.72
N TYR A 192 -2.95 -12.52 5.36
CA TYR A 192 -3.15 -13.26 4.11
C TYR A 192 -3.95 -12.45 3.08
N GLY A 193 -3.71 -11.14 2.99
CA GLY A 193 -4.42 -10.25 2.06
C GLY A 193 -4.37 -10.71 0.61
N ALA A 194 -3.23 -11.23 0.13
CA ALA A 194 -3.12 -11.76 -1.22
C ALA A 194 -4.02 -12.98 -1.49
N GLN A 195 -4.22 -13.83 -0.49
CA GLN A 195 -5.09 -15.01 -0.57
C GLN A 195 -6.56 -14.59 -0.53
N VAL A 196 -6.90 -13.60 0.29
CA VAL A 196 -8.24 -12.99 0.30
C VAL A 196 -8.55 -12.36 -1.06
N GLN A 197 -7.63 -11.59 -1.65
CA GLN A 197 -7.77 -11.02 -2.99
C GLN A 197 -7.99 -12.10 -4.07
N ALA A 198 -7.25 -13.21 -3.99
CA ALA A 198 -7.43 -14.34 -4.90
C ALA A 198 -8.83 -14.97 -4.74
N LEU A 199 -9.32 -15.11 -3.50
CA LEU A 199 -10.67 -15.62 -3.23
C LEU A 199 -11.75 -14.66 -3.74
N LEU A 200 -11.64 -13.36 -3.48
CA LEU A 200 -12.58 -12.35 -3.98
C LEU A 200 -12.66 -12.35 -5.51
N LYS A 201 -11.52 -12.54 -6.19
CA LYS A 201 -11.48 -12.68 -7.65
C LYS A 201 -12.19 -13.93 -8.17
N LYS A 202 -12.15 -15.05 -7.43
CA LYS A 202 -12.93 -16.25 -7.79
C LYS A 202 -14.42 -16.03 -7.54
N ALA A 203 -14.76 -15.46 -6.37
CA ALA A 203 -16.13 -15.20 -5.94
C ALA A 203 -16.85 -14.17 -6.82
N SER A 204 -16.14 -13.25 -7.48
CA SER A 204 -16.74 -12.27 -8.39
C SER A 204 -17.36 -12.87 -9.66
N GLY A 205 -17.05 -14.14 -9.97
CA GLY A 205 -17.72 -14.89 -11.02
C GLY A 205 -19.06 -15.52 -10.60
N LEU A 206 -19.42 -15.43 -9.32
CA LEU A 206 -20.65 -16.00 -8.76
C LEU A 206 -21.72 -14.92 -8.61
N ASP A 207 -22.97 -15.29 -8.85
CA ASP A 207 -24.13 -14.44 -8.58
C ASP A 207 -24.52 -14.60 -7.11
N ILE A 208 -23.97 -13.77 -6.22
CA ILE A 208 -24.15 -13.86 -4.77
C ILE A 208 -25.18 -12.83 -4.32
N GLN A 209 -26.21 -13.29 -3.60
CA GLN A 209 -27.25 -12.46 -2.98
C GLN A 209 -27.25 -12.53 -1.45
N THR A 210 -26.60 -13.54 -0.86
CA THR A 210 -26.47 -13.67 0.59
C THR A 210 -25.12 -14.28 0.95
N ILE A 211 -24.49 -13.77 2.01
CA ILE A 211 -23.26 -14.32 2.58
C ILE A 211 -23.57 -14.83 4.00
N CYS A 212 -23.21 -16.09 4.24
CA CYS A 212 -23.42 -16.82 5.48
C CYS A 212 -22.06 -17.17 6.11
N PRO A 213 -21.49 -16.30 6.96
CA PRO A 213 -20.22 -16.54 7.64
C PRO A 213 -20.38 -17.48 8.84
N LEU A 214 -19.27 -18.05 9.33
CA LEU A 214 -19.26 -18.89 10.54
C LEU A 214 -19.34 -18.08 11.85
N HIS A 215 -19.14 -16.76 11.78
CA HIS A 215 -19.35 -15.84 12.90
C HIS A 215 -20.11 -14.58 12.47
N GLY A 216 -20.86 -13.98 13.40
CA GLY A 216 -21.56 -12.71 13.15
C GLY A 216 -22.81 -12.86 12.28
N PRO A 217 -23.35 -11.74 11.75
CA PRO A 217 -24.64 -11.72 11.07
C PRO A 217 -24.58 -12.30 9.64
N ILE A 218 -25.74 -12.76 9.16
CA ILE A 218 -25.95 -13.08 7.75
C ILE A 218 -26.09 -11.78 6.98
N LEU A 219 -25.38 -11.67 5.86
CA LEU A 219 -25.33 -10.45 5.04
C LEU A 219 -26.21 -10.64 3.80
N THR A 220 -27.31 -9.90 3.69
CA THR A 220 -28.32 -10.04 2.61
C THR A 220 -28.48 -8.79 1.74
N GLU A 221 -28.12 -7.61 2.25
CA GLU A 221 -28.31 -6.33 1.56
C GLU A 221 -26.98 -5.60 1.44
N ASN A 222 -26.82 -4.77 0.40
CA ASN A 222 -25.60 -3.95 0.21
C ASN A 222 -24.29 -4.76 0.21
N LEU A 223 -24.26 -5.94 -0.44
CA LEU A 223 -23.06 -6.78 -0.49
C LEU A 223 -21.82 -6.06 -1.04
N GLY A 224 -22.01 -5.07 -1.92
CA GLY A 224 -20.94 -4.22 -2.43
C GLY A 224 -20.17 -3.48 -1.33
N TYR A 225 -20.84 -3.09 -0.24
CA TYR A 225 -20.18 -2.46 0.91
C TYR A 225 -19.25 -3.44 1.65
N TYR A 226 -19.75 -4.62 2.01
CA TYR A 226 -18.96 -5.64 2.73
C TYR A 226 -17.78 -6.15 1.90
N ILE A 227 -18.03 -6.45 0.62
CA ILE A 227 -17.00 -6.88 -0.33
C ILE A 227 -15.98 -5.76 -0.57
N GLY A 228 -16.44 -4.51 -0.66
CA GLY A 228 -15.59 -3.33 -0.80
C GLY A 228 -14.63 -3.19 0.38
N LEU A 229 -15.12 -3.33 1.62
CA LEU A 229 -14.29 -3.30 2.83
C LEU A 229 -13.26 -4.43 2.86
N TYR A 230 -13.68 -5.67 2.57
CA TYR A 230 -12.74 -6.81 2.45
C TYR A 230 -11.68 -6.57 1.38
N ASN A 231 -12.04 -5.97 0.24
CA ASN A 231 -11.09 -5.60 -0.80
C ASN A 231 -10.09 -4.53 -0.30
N THR A 232 -10.57 -3.50 0.39
CA THR A 232 -9.73 -2.46 1.01
C THR A 232 -8.75 -3.06 2.02
N TRP A 233 -9.23 -3.88 2.96
CA TRP A 233 -8.41 -4.45 4.02
C TRP A 233 -7.38 -5.45 3.46
N SER A 234 -7.77 -6.31 2.51
CA SER A 234 -6.88 -7.30 1.89
C SER A 234 -5.85 -6.73 0.92
N SER A 235 -6.09 -5.53 0.38
CA SER A 235 -5.11 -4.78 -0.41
C SER A 235 -4.22 -3.86 0.44
N TYR A 236 -4.40 -3.87 1.77
CA TYR A 236 -3.69 -3.02 2.72
C TYR A 236 -3.85 -1.53 2.42
N GLN A 237 -4.96 -1.11 1.80
CA GLN A 237 -5.27 0.29 1.61
C GLN A 237 -5.90 0.86 2.89
N PRO A 238 -5.69 2.16 3.18
CA PRO A 238 -6.43 2.82 4.26
C PRO A 238 -7.92 2.85 3.90
N GLU A 239 -8.75 2.67 4.91
CA GLU A 239 -10.21 2.75 4.77
C GLU A 239 -10.69 4.19 4.79
N GLU A 240 -10.09 5.02 5.64
CA GLU A 240 -10.49 6.41 5.84
C GLU A 240 -9.27 7.33 5.93
N ASP A 241 -9.49 8.60 5.57
CA ASP A 241 -8.52 9.66 5.83
C ASP A 241 -8.48 9.99 7.33
N GLY A 242 -7.27 10.05 7.88
CA GLY A 242 -7.07 10.36 9.28
C GLY A 242 -5.67 10.01 9.76
N ILE A 243 -5.43 10.28 11.04
CA ILE A 243 -4.16 10.00 11.72
C ILE A 243 -4.47 9.27 13.02
N VAL A 244 -3.85 8.12 13.23
CA VAL A 244 -3.83 7.45 14.53
C VAL A 244 -2.53 7.77 15.27
N ILE A 245 -2.63 8.06 16.56
CA ILE A 245 -1.49 8.22 17.46
C ILE A 245 -1.53 7.09 18.49
N ALA A 246 -0.62 6.14 18.37
CA ALA A 246 -0.44 5.09 19.36
C ALA A 246 0.71 5.48 20.30
N TYR A 247 0.46 5.46 21.61
CA TYR A 247 1.46 5.90 22.57
C TYR A 247 1.54 5.05 23.83
N THR A 248 2.68 5.17 24.51
CA THR A 248 2.86 4.75 25.91
C THR A 248 3.47 5.89 26.71
N SER A 249 3.10 6.03 27.99
CA SER A 249 3.67 7.08 28.84
C SER A 249 3.79 6.66 30.30
N VAL A 250 5.04 6.55 30.77
CA VAL A 250 5.33 6.15 32.16
C VAL A 250 5.05 7.28 33.16
N TYR A 251 5.52 8.49 32.85
CA TYR A 251 5.44 9.66 33.73
C TYR A 251 4.53 10.78 33.19
N GLY A 252 3.75 10.51 32.14
CA GLY A 252 2.80 11.45 31.55
C GLY A 252 3.38 12.49 30.59
N ASN A 253 4.70 12.67 30.49
CA ASN A 253 5.28 13.67 29.59
C ASN A 253 5.11 13.31 28.09
N THR A 254 5.24 12.04 27.72
CA THR A 254 4.90 11.58 26.35
C THR A 254 3.42 11.80 26.07
N LYS A 255 2.54 11.51 27.03
CA LYS A 255 1.09 11.77 26.91
C LYS A 255 0.82 13.25 26.65
N LYS A 256 1.45 14.17 27.39
CA LYS A 256 1.31 15.62 27.16
C LYS A 256 1.68 16.02 25.73
N ALA A 257 2.77 15.48 25.20
CA ALA A 257 3.19 15.74 23.81
C ALA A 257 2.19 15.21 22.79
N VAL A 258 1.71 13.99 22.98
CA VAL A 258 0.68 13.37 22.14
C VAL A 258 -0.61 14.19 22.12
N MET A 259 -1.06 14.68 23.28
CA MET A 259 -2.27 15.50 23.35
C MET A 259 -2.09 16.83 22.61
N GLN A 260 -0.95 17.50 22.75
CA GLN A 260 -0.65 18.72 21.99
C GLN A 260 -0.56 18.46 20.48
N LEU A 261 0.04 17.35 20.06
CA LEU A 261 0.05 16.96 18.64
C LEU A 261 -1.37 16.74 18.13
N ALA A 262 -2.19 15.99 18.86
CA ALA A 262 -3.56 15.69 18.47
C ALA A 262 -4.41 16.97 18.29
N GLU A 263 -4.25 17.96 19.17
CA GLU A 263 -4.90 19.27 19.03
C GLU A 263 -4.44 20.01 17.77
N LYS A 264 -3.13 19.99 17.48
CA LYS A 264 -2.56 20.64 16.29
C LYS A 264 -3.01 19.98 14.99
N LEU A 265 -3.01 18.65 14.92
CA LEU A 265 -3.49 17.93 13.75
C LEU A 265 -4.96 18.27 13.44
N LYS A 266 -5.81 18.37 14.47
CA LYS A 266 -7.20 18.82 14.31
C LYS A 266 -7.28 20.27 13.83
N ALA A 267 -6.48 21.16 14.42
CA ALA A 267 -6.42 22.57 14.02
C ALA A 267 -5.94 22.76 12.56
N ASN A 268 -5.04 21.89 12.10
CA ASN A 268 -4.53 21.85 10.72
C ASN A 268 -5.51 21.19 9.73
N GLY A 269 -6.72 20.83 10.18
CA GLY A 269 -7.79 20.32 9.33
C GLY A 269 -7.79 18.81 9.11
N CYS A 270 -7.06 18.02 9.90
CA CYS A 270 -7.15 16.57 9.82
C CYS A 270 -8.59 16.10 10.11
N PRO A 271 -9.22 15.30 9.22
CA PRO A 271 -10.63 14.92 9.34
C PRO A 271 -10.89 14.02 10.56
N LYS A 272 -9.91 13.20 10.94
CA LYS A 272 -10.01 12.28 12.07
C LYS A 272 -8.66 12.10 12.74
N VAL A 273 -8.63 12.29 14.06
CA VAL A 273 -7.46 12.01 14.90
C VAL A 273 -7.87 11.04 16.00
N VAL A 274 -7.28 9.84 16.00
CA VAL A 274 -7.49 8.79 17.00
C VAL A 274 -6.26 8.68 17.90
N VAL A 275 -6.46 8.50 19.20
CA VAL A 275 -5.37 8.48 20.19
C VAL A 275 -5.52 7.26 21.08
N ASN A 276 -4.57 6.33 20.98
CA ASN A 276 -4.56 5.04 21.66
C ASN A 276 -3.45 4.99 22.71
N ASP A 277 -3.84 4.87 23.99
CA ASP A 277 -2.92 4.59 25.10
C ASP A 277 -2.71 3.08 25.19
N LEU A 278 -1.64 2.58 24.57
CA LEU A 278 -1.39 1.15 24.39
C LEU A 278 -1.23 0.38 25.71
N ALA A 279 -1.00 1.06 26.83
CA ALA A 279 -0.94 0.44 28.15
C ALA A 279 -2.31 0.29 28.82
N ARG A 280 -3.39 0.77 28.18
CA ARG A 280 -4.74 0.90 28.78
C ARG A 280 -5.87 0.50 27.83
N CYS A 281 -5.72 0.67 26.53
CA CYS A 281 -6.74 0.30 25.54
C CYS A 281 -6.68 -1.19 25.18
N ASP A 282 -7.68 -1.66 24.44
CA ASP A 282 -7.60 -2.96 23.77
C ASP A 282 -6.53 -2.89 22.65
N MET A 283 -5.56 -3.80 22.70
CA MET A 283 -4.48 -3.87 21.72
C MET A 283 -5.01 -4.19 20.31
N ALA A 284 -6.03 -5.05 20.19
CA ALA A 284 -6.60 -5.44 18.91
C ALA A 284 -7.34 -4.26 18.25
N GLU A 285 -8.05 -3.45 19.03
CA GLU A 285 -8.70 -2.22 18.55
C GLU A 285 -7.65 -1.18 18.11
N ALA A 286 -6.57 -1.01 18.87
CA ALA A 286 -5.49 -0.11 18.46
C ALA A 286 -4.82 -0.55 17.15
N VAL A 287 -4.63 -1.87 16.98
CA VAL A 287 -4.05 -2.46 15.76
C VAL A 287 -4.99 -2.22 14.59
N GLU A 288 -6.28 -2.46 14.77
CA GLU A 288 -7.32 -2.20 13.79
C GLU A 288 -7.33 -0.72 13.34
N ASP A 289 -7.28 0.24 14.27
CA ASP A 289 -7.17 1.67 13.96
C ASP A 289 -5.96 2.00 13.08
N ALA A 290 -4.81 1.34 13.32
CA ALA A 290 -3.63 1.55 12.50
C ALA A 290 -3.83 1.14 11.05
N PHE A 291 -4.59 0.06 10.80
CA PHE A 291 -4.94 -0.36 9.45
C PHE A 291 -6.04 0.52 8.84
N ARG A 292 -6.91 1.15 9.64
CA ARG A 292 -7.98 2.02 9.16
C ARG A 292 -7.47 3.31 8.49
N TYR A 293 -6.46 3.96 9.07
CA TYR A 293 -6.00 5.28 8.61
C TYR A 293 -4.69 5.22 7.83
N SER A 294 -4.43 6.23 6.99
CA SER A 294 -3.24 6.32 6.14
C SER A 294 -1.95 6.71 6.88
N LYS A 295 -2.07 7.25 8.10
CA LYS A 295 -0.97 7.83 8.87
C LYS A 295 -0.96 7.33 10.32
N LEU A 296 0.22 6.94 10.80
CA LEU A 296 0.46 6.43 12.15
C LEU A 296 1.57 7.23 12.85
N VAL A 297 1.29 7.76 14.03
CA VAL A 297 2.29 8.34 14.93
C VAL A 297 2.55 7.37 16.08
N LEU A 298 3.80 7.00 16.27
CA LEU A 298 4.24 6.15 17.38
C LEU A 298 5.00 6.96 18.41
N ALA A 299 4.50 7.00 19.64
CA ALA A 299 5.06 7.80 20.71
C ALA A 299 5.39 6.97 21.95
N THR A 300 6.67 6.82 22.29
CA THR A 300 7.07 5.98 23.44
C THR A 300 8.31 6.51 24.15
N THR A 301 8.51 6.05 25.38
CA THR A 301 9.79 6.23 26.08
C THR A 301 10.79 5.17 25.63
N THR A 302 12.07 5.56 25.66
CA THR A 302 13.18 4.60 25.72
C THR A 302 13.10 3.88 27.06
N TYR A 303 13.14 2.55 27.02
CA TYR A 303 13.02 1.68 28.19
C TYR A 303 14.00 0.52 28.04
N ASN A 304 14.95 0.38 28.98
CA ASN A 304 16.00 -0.65 28.94
C ASN A 304 16.84 -0.65 27.63
N ALA A 305 17.26 0.55 27.16
CA ALA A 305 17.95 0.75 25.88
C ALA A 305 17.15 0.30 24.64
N GLU A 306 15.84 0.19 24.82
CA GLU A 306 14.87 -0.42 23.93
C GLU A 306 13.58 0.43 23.96
N ILE A 307 12.44 -0.09 23.50
CA ILE A 307 11.12 0.57 23.63
C ILE A 307 10.24 -0.11 24.68
N PHE A 308 9.23 0.63 25.16
CA PHE A 308 8.28 0.15 26.17
C PHE A 308 7.53 -1.11 25.69
N PRO A 309 7.26 -2.10 26.56
CA PRO A 309 6.73 -3.40 26.14
C PRO A 309 5.46 -3.35 25.28
N PHE A 310 4.45 -2.58 25.68
CA PHE A 310 3.20 -2.44 24.89
C PHE A 310 3.41 -1.81 23.51
N MET A 311 4.39 -0.92 23.36
CA MET A 311 4.75 -0.37 22.04
C MET A 311 5.41 -1.43 21.16
N ARG A 312 6.26 -2.28 21.75
CA ARG A 312 6.87 -3.40 21.03
C ARG A 312 5.82 -4.39 20.55
N GLU A 313 4.93 -4.79 21.45
CA GLU A 313 3.83 -5.70 21.14
C GLU A 313 2.94 -5.14 20.02
N PHE A 314 2.57 -3.86 20.11
CA PHE A 314 1.81 -3.19 19.06
C PHE A 314 2.50 -3.26 17.69
N ILE A 315 3.78 -2.88 17.59
CA ILE A 315 4.51 -2.93 16.31
C ILE A 315 4.67 -4.37 15.81
N THR A 316 4.89 -5.35 16.70
CA THR A 316 4.90 -6.77 16.34
C THR A 316 3.56 -7.18 15.72
N HIS A 317 2.43 -6.83 16.34
CA HIS A 317 1.11 -7.15 15.78
C HIS A 317 0.90 -6.56 14.38
N LEU A 318 1.34 -5.31 14.14
CA LEU A 318 1.28 -4.67 12.82
C LEU A 318 2.12 -5.43 11.79
N THR A 319 3.40 -5.65 12.10
CA THR A 319 4.36 -6.22 11.15
C THR A 319 4.08 -7.69 10.83
N GLU A 320 3.57 -8.48 11.78
CA GLU A 320 3.12 -9.86 11.54
C GLU A 320 1.90 -9.94 10.60
N ARG A 321 1.15 -8.84 10.48
CA ARG A 321 -0.04 -8.68 9.63
C ARG A 321 0.24 -7.88 8.35
N ASN A 322 1.50 -7.81 7.93
CA ASN A 322 1.92 -7.12 6.68
C ASN A 322 1.53 -5.64 6.60
N TYR A 323 1.60 -4.91 7.71
CA TYR A 323 1.38 -3.46 7.72
C TYR A 323 2.24 -2.74 6.65
N SER A 324 1.58 -2.05 5.73
CA SER A 324 2.21 -1.46 4.53
C SER A 324 1.37 -0.33 3.94
N ASN A 325 1.95 0.46 3.03
CA ASN A 325 1.30 1.58 2.34
C ASN A 325 0.80 2.66 3.33
N ARG A 326 1.65 3.10 4.25
CA ARG A 326 1.33 4.05 5.32
C ARG A 326 2.47 5.03 5.53
N THR A 327 2.14 6.21 6.04
CA THR A 327 3.14 7.14 6.58
C THR A 327 3.28 6.93 8.08
N VAL A 328 4.51 6.75 8.57
CA VAL A 328 4.82 6.52 9.99
C VAL A 328 5.69 7.65 10.54
N ALA A 329 5.31 8.22 11.67
CA ALA A 329 6.05 9.25 12.38
C ALA A 329 6.41 8.81 13.81
N PHE A 330 7.44 9.44 14.39
CA PHE A 330 7.96 9.05 15.69
C PHE A 330 8.03 10.22 16.67
N ILE A 331 7.61 9.96 17.90
CA ILE A 331 7.92 10.76 19.08
C ILE A 331 8.70 9.88 20.05
N GLU A 332 9.95 10.23 20.32
CA GLU A 332 10.75 9.54 21.34
C GLU A 332 10.87 10.38 22.61
N ASN A 333 10.85 9.70 23.75
CA ASN A 333 11.16 10.30 25.05
C ASN A 333 12.30 9.53 25.71
N GLY A 334 13.26 10.23 26.32
CA GLY A 334 14.31 9.66 27.15
C GLY A 334 15.06 10.73 27.91
N SER A 335 15.83 10.37 28.94
CA SER A 335 16.48 11.38 29.81
C SER A 335 17.97 11.59 29.52
N TRP A 336 18.71 10.55 29.10
CA TRP A 336 20.16 10.63 28.88
C TRP A 336 20.65 9.96 27.59
N ALA A 337 19.88 9.03 27.02
CA ALA A 337 20.19 8.38 25.75
C ALA A 337 18.90 7.90 25.04
N PRO A 338 18.09 8.81 24.47
CA PRO A 338 16.92 8.42 23.70
C PRO A 338 17.32 7.57 22.47
N LEU A 339 16.67 6.42 22.33
CA LEU A 339 16.90 5.45 21.24
C LEU A 339 15.57 4.93 20.64
N ALA A 340 14.44 5.32 21.23
CA ALA A 340 13.14 4.75 20.90
C ALA A 340 12.76 4.93 19.42
N ALA A 341 13.03 6.10 18.83
CA ALA A 341 12.69 6.32 17.41
C ALA A 341 13.47 5.37 16.49
N LYS A 342 14.78 5.18 16.78
CA LYS A 342 15.62 4.24 16.04
C LYS A 342 15.12 2.80 16.17
N VAL A 343 14.77 2.37 17.38
CA VAL A 343 14.26 1.02 17.64
C VAL A 343 12.92 0.79 16.93
N MET A 344 11.96 1.73 17.05
CA MET A 344 10.68 1.63 16.35
C MET A 344 10.87 1.56 14.83
N LYS A 345 11.71 2.43 14.25
CA LYS A 345 12.01 2.40 12.81
C LYS A 345 12.61 1.07 12.36
N GLY A 346 13.55 0.51 13.13
CA GLY A 346 14.16 -0.79 12.84
C GLY A 346 13.16 -1.95 12.82
N MET A 347 12.13 -1.91 13.67
CA MET A 347 11.09 -2.95 13.68
C MET A 347 10.26 -2.99 12.39
N PHE A 348 10.23 -1.90 11.62
CA PHE A 348 9.52 -1.83 10.33
C PHE A 348 10.38 -2.18 9.11
N GLU A 349 11.65 -2.56 9.26
CA GLU A 349 12.59 -2.80 8.13
C GLU A 349 12.06 -3.78 7.06
N LYS A 350 11.25 -4.76 7.45
CA LYS A 350 10.66 -5.76 6.53
C LYS A 350 9.31 -5.34 5.95
N SER A 351 8.75 -4.22 6.41
CA SER A 351 7.47 -3.69 5.95
C SER A 351 7.64 -3.04 4.58
N LYS A 352 6.62 -3.16 3.73
CA LYS A 352 6.67 -2.66 2.36
C LYS A 352 6.00 -1.30 2.27
N ASN A 353 6.51 -0.44 1.39
CA ASN A 353 5.87 0.82 1.02
C ASN A 353 5.48 1.69 2.23
N LEU A 354 6.32 1.72 3.27
CA LEU A 354 6.17 2.69 4.35
C LEU A 354 6.97 3.93 4.02
N THR A 355 6.34 5.08 4.15
CA THR A 355 7.03 6.38 4.15
C THR A 355 7.23 6.79 5.61
N PHE A 356 8.40 7.30 5.96
CA PHE A 356 8.63 7.82 7.30
C PHE A 356 8.62 9.34 7.25
N ALA A 357 8.02 9.97 8.25
CA ALA A 357 8.11 11.41 8.40
C ALA A 357 9.58 11.83 8.57
N ASP A 358 9.96 12.94 7.93
CA ASP A 358 11.28 13.56 8.05
C ASP A 358 11.48 14.08 9.48
N THR A 359 10.42 14.63 10.08
CA THR A 359 10.47 15.15 11.45
C THR A 359 10.33 14.02 12.49
N THR A 360 11.35 13.84 13.32
CA THR A 360 11.26 13.06 14.57
C THR A 360 11.23 14.00 15.77
N VAL A 361 10.23 13.85 16.63
CA VAL A 361 10.10 14.66 17.86
C VAL A 361 10.89 14.00 18.98
N LYS A 362 11.86 14.72 19.55
CA LYS A 362 12.72 14.23 20.62
C LYS A 362 12.43 14.97 21.92
N ILE A 363 11.97 14.22 22.93
CA ILE A 363 11.66 14.74 24.26
C ILE A 363 12.76 14.31 25.24
N LEU A 364 13.39 15.28 25.90
CA LEU A 364 14.35 15.03 26.97
C LEU A 364 13.67 15.14 28.34
N SER A 365 13.12 14.03 28.81
CA SER A 365 12.29 13.90 30.02
C SER A 365 10.93 14.59 29.95
N ALA A 366 10.88 15.88 29.57
CA ALA A 366 9.67 16.69 29.45
C ALA A 366 9.72 17.61 28.22
N LEU A 367 8.56 18.10 27.79
CA LEU A 367 8.48 19.08 26.71
C LEU A 367 9.20 20.38 27.09
N ASN A 368 9.83 20.97 26.08
CA ASN A 368 10.50 22.26 26.09
C ASN A 368 10.18 22.99 24.77
N GLU A 369 10.77 24.17 24.57
CA GLU A 369 10.53 24.97 23.36
C GLU A 369 10.94 24.24 22.08
N GLU A 370 12.09 23.57 22.08
CA GLU A 370 12.60 22.82 20.91
C GLU A 370 11.67 21.67 20.52
N SER A 371 11.32 20.80 21.46
CA SER A 371 10.40 19.68 21.22
C SER A 371 9.00 20.16 20.86
N SER A 372 8.56 21.32 21.37
CA SER A 372 7.29 21.93 20.99
C SER A 372 7.32 22.47 19.55
N ALA A 373 8.45 23.02 19.10
CA ALA A 373 8.65 23.41 17.71
C ALA A 373 8.66 22.18 16.78
N GLN A 374 9.32 21.10 17.18
CA GLN A 374 9.30 19.83 16.44
C GLN A 374 7.88 19.26 16.32
N LEU A 375 7.05 19.38 17.37
CA LEU A 375 5.62 18.99 17.30
C LEU A 375 4.85 19.82 16.26
N ASN A 376 5.15 21.12 16.11
CA ASN A 376 4.54 21.94 15.06
C ASN A 376 4.96 21.46 13.68
N THR A 377 6.27 21.30 13.45
CA THR A 377 6.79 20.83 12.16
C THR A 377 6.21 19.48 11.78
N LEU A 378 6.14 18.54 12.73
CA LEU A 378 5.54 17.24 12.49
C LEU A 378 4.03 17.34 12.18
N ALA A 379 3.30 18.21 12.86
CA ALA A 379 1.88 18.43 12.58
C ALA A 379 1.64 19.01 11.19
N ASP A 380 2.50 19.94 10.75
CA ASP A 380 2.42 20.55 9.42
C ASP A 380 2.77 19.54 8.33
N GLU A 381 3.83 18.75 8.55
CA GLU A 381 4.24 17.66 7.66
C GLU A 381 3.13 16.62 7.48
N LEU A 382 2.53 16.17 8.59
CA LEU A 382 1.44 15.19 8.56
C LEU A 382 0.11 15.77 8.07
N CYS A 383 -0.03 17.09 7.92
CA CYS A 383 -1.24 17.74 7.41
C CYS A 383 -1.00 18.51 6.11
N MET A 384 0.13 18.32 5.43
CA MET A 384 0.51 19.10 4.26
C MET A 384 -0.59 19.16 3.20
N GLU A 385 -1.26 18.03 2.92
CA GLU A 385 -2.36 17.98 1.95
C GLU A 385 -3.59 18.79 2.39
N TYR A 386 -3.92 18.80 3.69
CA TYR A 386 -5.06 19.55 4.22
C TYR A 386 -4.78 21.05 4.25
N LEU A 387 -3.55 21.42 4.59
CA LEU A 387 -3.08 22.81 4.59
C LEU A 387 -3.07 23.39 3.16
N ALA A 388 -2.65 22.61 2.17
CA ALA A 388 -2.65 23.04 0.77
C ALA A 388 -4.06 23.25 0.18
N GLN A 389 -5.08 22.59 0.74
CA GLN A 389 -6.48 22.74 0.31
C GLN A 389 -7.18 23.95 0.93
N GLN A 390 -6.67 24.49 2.03
CA GLN A 390 -7.29 25.60 2.75
C GLN A 390 -6.81 26.96 2.23
N ASP A 391 -7.75 27.82 1.89
CA ASP A 391 -7.46 29.11 1.25
C ASP A 391 -6.53 30.03 2.07
N SER A 392 -6.59 29.94 3.40
CA SER A 392 -5.81 30.77 4.33
C SER A 392 -4.38 30.28 4.57
N THR A 393 -4.11 29.00 4.35
CA THR A 393 -2.82 28.35 4.67
C THR A 393 -2.09 27.85 3.43
N ALA A 394 -2.76 27.75 2.28
CA ALA A 394 -2.16 27.34 1.03
C ALA A 394 -1.07 28.32 0.54
N ASN A 395 0.10 27.78 0.17
CA ASN A 395 1.12 28.52 -0.56
C ASN A 395 0.71 28.64 -2.05
N LYS A 396 -0.03 29.70 -2.38
CA LYS A 396 -0.58 29.92 -3.74
C LYS A 396 0.48 30.21 -4.81
N ASN A 397 1.75 30.36 -4.43
CA ASN A 397 2.87 30.65 -5.34
C ASN A 397 4.03 29.65 -5.19
N ASP A 398 3.74 28.40 -4.80
CA ASP A 398 4.75 27.36 -4.77
C ASP A 398 5.14 26.91 -6.19
N LEU A 399 6.22 27.49 -6.70
CA LEU A 399 6.74 27.16 -8.04
C LEU A 399 7.31 25.74 -8.14
N SER A 400 7.48 25.02 -7.02
CA SER A 400 7.86 23.60 -7.07
C SER A 400 6.79 22.75 -7.75
N ALA A 401 5.53 23.21 -7.80
CA ALA A 401 4.46 22.59 -8.56
C ALA A 401 4.80 22.41 -10.06
N LEU A 402 5.67 23.27 -10.62
CA LEU A 402 6.15 23.13 -12.01
C LEU A 402 7.02 21.88 -12.21
N PHE A 403 7.66 21.37 -11.15
CA PHE A 403 8.42 20.11 -11.20
C PHE A 403 7.53 18.86 -11.25
N ASN A 404 6.25 19.00 -10.92
CA ASN A 404 5.26 17.92 -11.04
C ASN A 404 4.71 17.79 -12.48
N ILE A 405 5.03 18.73 -13.37
CA ILE A 405 4.74 18.59 -14.81
C ILE A 405 5.72 17.57 -15.37
N GLY A 406 5.23 16.39 -15.74
CA GLY A 406 6.06 15.31 -16.27
C GLY A 406 6.62 15.65 -17.65
N TYR A 407 7.94 15.64 -17.78
CA TYR A 407 8.62 15.72 -19.06
C TYR A 407 9.88 14.84 -19.08
N GLY A 408 10.18 14.30 -20.26
CA GLY A 408 11.37 13.46 -20.48
C GLY A 408 12.67 14.28 -20.47
N LEU A 409 13.80 13.59 -20.37
CA LEU A 409 15.13 14.13 -20.59
C LEU A 409 15.68 13.64 -21.93
N TYR A 410 16.15 14.58 -22.75
CA TYR A 410 16.55 14.31 -24.12
C TYR A 410 17.90 14.95 -24.43
N VAL A 411 18.70 14.33 -25.29
CA VAL A 411 19.85 14.99 -25.92
C VAL A 411 19.43 15.56 -27.27
N VAL A 412 19.47 16.89 -27.42
CA VAL A 412 19.29 17.56 -28.70
C VAL A 412 20.65 17.72 -29.38
N THR A 413 20.81 17.20 -30.60
CA THR A 413 22.06 17.33 -31.36
C THR A 413 21.93 18.30 -32.54
N SER A 414 23.05 18.92 -32.89
CA SER A 414 23.20 19.92 -33.95
C SER A 414 24.64 19.92 -34.46
N ASN A 415 24.92 20.59 -35.58
CA ASN A 415 26.26 20.68 -36.16
C ASN A 415 26.47 22.05 -36.81
N ASP A 416 27.63 22.68 -36.58
CA ASP A 416 27.99 24.02 -37.09
C ASP A 416 28.75 23.98 -38.43
N SER A 417 28.64 22.86 -39.15
CA SER A 417 29.42 22.45 -40.33
C SER A 417 30.88 22.06 -40.06
N ARG A 418 31.40 22.23 -38.85
CA ARG A 418 32.77 21.84 -38.47
C ARG A 418 32.79 20.77 -37.38
N ASN A 419 31.93 20.90 -36.37
CA ASN A 419 31.88 20.03 -35.20
C ASN A 419 30.44 19.62 -34.86
N ASP A 420 30.29 18.38 -34.40
CA ASP A 420 29.03 17.92 -33.80
C ASP A 420 28.87 18.48 -32.39
N ASN A 421 27.63 18.84 -32.04
CA ASN A 421 27.29 19.42 -30.74
C ASN A 421 25.97 18.84 -30.21
N GLY A 422 25.81 18.79 -28.89
CA GLY A 422 24.60 18.31 -28.24
C GLY A 422 24.32 19.02 -26.93
N LEU A 423 23.06 19.10 -26.48
CA LEU A 423 22.72 19.54 -25.13
C LEU A 423 21.63 18.67 -24.51
N ILE A 424 21.54 18.66 -23.18
CA ILE A 424 20.39 18.10 -22.46
C ILE A 424 19.25 19.11 -22.47
N VAL A 425 18.05 18.67 -22.85
CA VAL A 425 16.80 19.43 -22.75
C VAL A 425 15.73 18.59 -22.07
N ASN A 426 14.83 19.27 -21.39
CA ASN A 426 13.69 18.69 -20.71
C ASN A 426 12.35 19.21 -21.26
N THR A 427 12.38 20.21 -22.15
CA THR A 427 11.20 20.86 -22.75
C THR A 427 11.02 20.45 -24.22
N VAL A 428 10.79 19.15 -24.43
CA VAL A 428 10.40 18.57 -25.72
C VAL A 428 8.98 18.05 -25.62
N SER A 429 8.11 18.44 -26.54
CA SER A 429 6.70 18.02 -26.54
C SER A 429 6.18 17.85 -27.96
N GLN A 430 5.34 16.83 -28.19
CA GLN A 430 4.58 16.72 -29.43
C GLN A 430 3.49 17.79 -29.45
N VAL A 431 3.40 18.56 -30.53
CA VAL A 431 2.46 19.69 -30.68
C VAL A 431 1.23 19.26 -31.46
N THR A 432 1.41 18.51 -32.54
CA THR A 432 0.34 17.91 -33.35
C THR A 432 0.81 16.56 -33.88
N ASN A 433 -0.12 15.62 -34.07
CA ASN A 433 0.16 14.32 -34.70
C ASN A 433 -0.18 14.30 -36.21
N THR A 434 -0.93 15.30 -36.69
CA THR A 434 -1.30 15.46 -38.11
C THR A 434 -1.30 16.94 -38.52
N PRO A 435 -0.24 17.47 -39.17
CA PRO A 435 1.04 16.80 -39.43
C PRO A 435 1.82 16.57 -38.13
N ASN A 436 2.76 15.61 -38.12
CA ASN A 436 3.62 15.40 -36.95
C ASN A 436 4.51 16.63 -36.70
N ARG A 437 4.38 17.22 -35.50
CA ARG A 437 5.15 18.38 -35.04
C ARG A 437 5.66 18.18 -33.62
N ILE A 438 6.90 18.58 -33.40
CA ILE A 438 7.53 18.60 -32.07
C ILE A 438 7.99 20.03 -31.77
N ALA A 439 7.76 20.50 -30.55
CA ALA A 439 8.36 21.70 -30.00
C ALA A 439 9.58 21.31 -29.15
N VAL A 440 10.69 22.02 -29.38
CA VAL A 440 11.90 21.92 -28.56
C VAL A 440 12.24 23.33 -28.08
N THR A 441 12.27 23.54 -26.77
CA THR A 441 12.59 24.84 -26.18
C THR A 441 14.00 24.83 -25.62
N ILE A 442 14.82 25.83 -26.00
CA ILE A 442 16.24 25.88 -25.65
C ILE A 442 16.59 27.29 -25.16
N ASN A 443 17.28 27.37 -24.02
CA ASN A 443 17.80 28.63 -23.49
C ASN A 443 18.75 29.27 -24.53
N LYS A 444 18.58 30.57 -24.79
CA LYS A 444 19.34 31.32 -25.81
C LYS A 444 20.85 31.39 -25.55
N GLU A 445 21.30 31.18 -24.32
CA GLU A 445 22.72 31.17 -23.95
C GLU A 445 23.44 29.90 -24.44
N ASN A 446 22.70 28.80 -24.63
CA ASN A 446 23.24 27.54 -25.10
C ASN A 446 23.77 27.65 -26.53
N TYR A 447 24.96 27.07 -26.76
CA TYR A 447 25.58 27.06 -28.08
C TYR A 447 24.67 26.46 -29.17
N SER A 448 23.98 25.37 -28.84
CA SER A 448 23.11 24.68 -29.79
C SER A 448 21.92 25.53 -30.22
N HIS A 449 21.43 26.48 -29.39
CA HIS A 449 20.34 27.38 -29.80
C HIS A 449 20.73 28.13 -31.07
N HIS A 450 21.92 28.73 -31.09
CA HIS A 450 22.40 29.49 -32.23
C HIS A 450 22.64 28.61 -33.46
N ILE A 451 23.27 27.43 -33.27
CA ILE A 451 23.52 26.48 -34.36
C ILE A 451 22.22 26.00 -34.98
N ILE A 452 21.22 25.67 -34.17
CA ILE A 452 19.91 25.20 -34.63
C ILE A 452 19.17 26.32 -35.34
N LYS A 453 19.19 27.54 -34.78
CA LYS A 453 18.58 28.72 -35.41
C LYS A 453 19.20 29.04 -36.77
N GLN A 454 20.50 28.80 -36.94
CA GLN A 454 21.20 29.00 -38.21
C GLN A 454 20.98 27.85 -39.20
N SER A 455 21.07 26.60 -38.73
CA SER A 455 21.02 25.42 -39.60
C SER A 455 19.61 24.97 -39.95
N GLY A 456 18.62 25.31 -39.12
CA GLY A 456 17.24 24.85 -39.23
C GLY A 456 17.06 23.34 -38.99
N LYS A 457 18.05 22.67 -38.40
CA LYS A 457 18.06 21.21 -38.21
C LYS A 457 18.47 20.87 -36.77
N MET A 458 17.87 19.81 -36.23
CA MET A 458 18.31 19.18 -34.97
C MET A 458 17.91 17.70 -34.95
N ASN A 459 18.50 16.88 -34.06
CA ASN A 459 17.88 15.61 -33.65
C ASN A 459 17.52 15.68 -32.17
N VAL A 460 16.52 14.90 -31.76
CA VAL A 460 16.18 14.62 -30.35
C VAL A 460 16.49 13.16 -30.07
N ASN A 461 17.20 12.89 -28.98
CA ASN A 461 17.57 11.57 -28.51
C ASN A 461 16.91 11.32 -27.15
N CYS A 462 15.98 10.38 -27.05
CA CYS A 462 15.25 10.06 -25.82
C CYS A 462 16.13 9.21 -24.91
N LEU A 463 16.61 9.81 -23.81
CA LEU A 463 17.47 9.11 -22.87
C LEU A 463 16.68 8.03 -22.12
N THR A 464 17.35 6.96 -21.76
CA THR A 464 16.77 5.87 -20.97
C THR A 464 17.17 5.95 -19.51
N VAL A 465 16.41 5.32 -18.61
CA VAL A 465 16.66 5.34 -17.16
C VAL A 465 18.03 4.74 -16.75
N ASP A 466 18.68 3.98 -17.63
CA ASP A 466 20.05 3.46 -17.45
C ASP A 466 21.16 4.44 -17.88
N ALA A 467 20.82 5.62 -18.40
CA ALA A 467 21.80 6.62 -18.79
C ALA A 467 22.65 7.06 -17.58
N PRO A 468 23.98 6.84 -17.58
CA PRO A 468 24.82 7.18 -16.44
C PRO A 468 24.97 8.70 -16.32
N TYR A 469 25.27 9.18 -15.11
CA TYR A 469 25.47 10.62 -14.82
C TYR A 469 26.45 11.29 -15.79
N ALA A 470 27.49 10.58 -16.23
CA ALA A 470 28.48 11.05 -17.21
C ALA A 470 27.87 11.53 -18.55
N VAL A 471 26.71 11.01 -18.97
CA VAL A 471 25.98 11.52 -20.16
C VAL A 471 25.51 12.95 -19.91
N PHE A 472 24.94 13.21 -18.73
CA PHE A 472 24.47 14.54 -18.33
C PHE A 472 25.64 15.49 -18.10
N GLU A 473 26.77 15.01 -17.57
CA GLU A 473 27.99 15.82 -17.48
C GLU A 473 28.51 16.23 -18.85
N LYS A 474 28.53 15.30 -19.81
CA LYS A 474 29.07 15.54 -21.16
C LYS A 474 28.18 16.49 -21.96
N PHE A 475 26.86 16.26 -21.97
CA PHE A 475 25.93 17.03 -22.80
C PHE A 475 25.28 18.21 -22.08
N GLY A 476 25.07 18.14 -20.77
CA GLY A 476 24.39 19.17 -19.98
C GLY A 476 25.30 20.24 -19.38
N PHE A 477 26.48 19.88 -18.88
CA PHE A 477 27.30 20.81 -18.07
C PHE A 477 28.51 21.43 -18.78
N ARG A 478 28.83 20.95 -19.98
CA ARG A 478 29.94 21.47 -20.78
C ARG A 478 29.40 22.13 -22.05
N SER A 479 29.98 23.23 -22.50
CA SER A 479 29.54 23.90 -23.73
C SER A 479 30.31 23.39 -24.94
N GLY A 480 29.59 23.11 -26.05
CA GLY A 480 30.21 22.73 -27.32
C GLY A 480 31.03 23.84 -27.98
N ARG A 481 30.98 25.09 -27.47
CA ARG A 481 31.88 26.17 -27.90
C ARG A 481 33.34 25.86 -27.59
N ASN A 482 33.58 25.13 -26.50
CA ASN A 482 34.92 24.98 -25.91
C ASN A 482 35.43 23.53 -25.94
N ILE A 483 34.54 22.56 -26.11
CA ILE A 483 34.88 21.13 -26.09
C ILE A 483 34.20 20.37 -27.22
N ASN A 484 34.85 19.32 -27.71
CA ASN A 484 34.20 18.35 -28.59
C ASN A 484 33.45 17.31 -27.75
N LYS A 485 32.11 17.40 -27.72
CA LYS A 485 31.27 16.50 -26.91
C LYS A 485 31.24 15.05 -27.43
N PHE A 486 31.66 14.82 -28.67
CA PHE A 486 31.60 13.52 -29.34
C PHE A 486 32.97 12.91 -29.60
N GLU A 487 34.05 13.46 -29.03
CA GLU A 487 35.43 13.02 -29.26
C GLU A 487 35.64 11.51 -28.99
N ASP A 488 35.06 10.99 -27.90
CA ASP A 488 35.20 9.57 -27.50
C ASP A 488 34.05 8.67 -27.99
N CYS A 489 33.28 9.12 -28.98
CA CYS A 489 32.11 8.39 -29.48
C CYS A 489 32.26 8.13 -30.98
N GLU A 490 31.98 6.90 -31.43
CA GLU A 490 31.78 6.64 -32.86
C GLU A 490 30.42 7.22 -33.27
N PRO A 491 30.37 8.24 -34.14
CA PRO A 491 29.13 8.96 -34.42
C PRO A 491 28.25 8.19 -35.40
N LEU A 492 27.02 7.89 -34.99
CA LEU A 492 25.95 7.45 -35.90
C LEU A 492 25.21 8.68 -36.43
N ARG A 493 24.93 8.74 -37.74
CA ARG A 493 24.28 9.90 -38.38
C ARG A 493 22.90 9.56 -38.93
N SER A 494 21.97 10.50 -38.75
CA SER A 494 20.64 10.50 -39.38
C SER A 494 20.70 11.06 -40.80
N GLU A 495 19.58 10.99 -41.53
CA GLU A 495 19.46 11.49 -42.90
C GLU A 495 19.75 13.00 -43.03
N ASN A 496 19.44 13.79 -41.99
CA ASN A 496 19.74 15.22 -41.97
C ASN A 496 21.25 15.55 -41.74
N GLY A 497 22.09 14.52 -41.53
CA GLY A 497 23.54 14.61 -41.32
C GLY A 497 23.98 14.78 -39.86
N LEU A 498 23.06 14.93 -38.92
CA LEU A 498 23.35 15.14 -37.50
C LEU A 498 23.58 13.82 -36.77
N VAL A 499 24.37 13.87 -35.68
CA VAL A 499 24.65 12.69 -34.86
C VAL A 499 23.43 12.30 -34.02
N PHE A 500 23.21 11.00 -33.82
CA PHE A 500 22.35 10.47 -32.75
C PHE A 500 23.18 9.52 -31.86
N LEU A 501 22.77 9.36 -30.60
CA LEU A 501 23.54 8.61 -29.63
C LEU A 501 23.46 7.10 -29.88
N PRO A 502 24.59 6.36 -29.82
CA PRO A 502 24.59 4.91 -30.06
C PRO A 502 24.12 4.09 -28.85
N ARG A 503 24.06 4.68 -27.65
CA ARG A 503 23.70 4.02 -26.38
C ARG A 503 22.92 4.97 -25.47
N HIS A 504 22.29 4.39 -24.44
CA HIS A 504 21.51 5.10 -23.43
C HIS A 504 20.34 5.90 -23.99
N ILE A 505 19.78 5.41 -25.10
CA ILE A 505 18.57 5.94 -25.71
C ILE A 505 17.63 4.81 -26.09
N ASN A 506 16.32 5.08 -26.06
CA ASN A 506 15.31 4.14 -26.56
C ASN A 506 14.78 4.56 -27.92
N SER A 507 14.95 5.83 -28.31
CA SER A 507 14.48 6.35 -29.58
C SER A 507 15.23 7.63 -29.96
N PHE A 508 15.24 7.94 -31.26
CA PHE A 508 15.65 9.26 -31.74
C PHE A 508 14.73 9.75 -32.85
N MET A 509 14.67 11.07 -33.01
CA MET A 509 13.92 11.75 -34.07
C MET A 509 14.79 12.81 -34.74
N SER A 510 14.76 12.84 -36.07
CA SER A 510 15.43 13.84 -36.89
C SER A 510 14.47 14.94 -37.30
N LEU A 511 14.81 16.19 -37.02
CA LEU A 511 13.90 17.32 -37.05
C LEU A 511 14.34 18.42 -38.03
N LYS A 512 13.35 19.00 -38.71
CA LYS A 512 13.48 20.22 -39.53
C LYS A 512 12.67 21.34 -38.91
N VAL A 513 13.32 22.46 -38.58
CA VAL A 513 12.66 23.63 -38.01
C VAL A 513 11.75 24.28 -39.05
N VAL A 514 10.48 24.51 -38.70
CA VAL A 514 9.51 25.20 -39.55
C VAL A 514 9.03 26.52 -38.96
N GLN A 515 9.12 26.69 -37.64
CA GLN A 515 8.76 27.93 -36.97
C GLN A 515 9.62 28.14 -35.72
N TYR A 516 9.94 29.40 -35.45
CA TYR A 516 10.63 29.85 -34.25
C TYR A 516 9.73 30.80 -33.48
N VAL A 517 9.61 30.58 -32.17
CA VAL A 517 8.89 31.46 -31.25
C VAL A 517 9.88 31.96 -30.19
N ASP A 518 9.90 33.27 -29.99
CA ASP A 518 10.74 33.91 -28.98
C ASP A 518 10.00 33.94 -27.63
N LEU A 519 10.60 33.33 -26.61
CA LEU A 519 10.08 33.25 -25.24
C LEU A 519 11.01 33.98 -24.25
N ASP A 520 11.60 35.09 -24.70
CA ASP A 520 12.52 35.95 -23.95
C ASP A 520 13.85 35.26 -23.61
N THR A 521 13.93 34.48 -22.53
CA THR A 521 15.17 33.75 -22.16
C THR A 521 15.38 32.49 -23.01
N HIS A 522 14.31 31.95 -23.60
CA HIS A 522 14.33 30.73 -24.40
C HIS A 522 13.84 30.98 -25.83
N GLY A 523 14.27 30.13 -26.76
CA GLY A 523 13.67 30.01 -28.09
C GLY A 523 12.98 28.67 -28.24
N MET A 524 11.73 28.67 -28.68
CA MET A 524 10.97 27.45 -29.00
C MET A 524 11.01 27.19 -30.50
N PHE A 525 11.50 26.01 -30.88
CA PHE A 525 11.58 25.53 -32.25
C PHE A 525 10.46 24.53 -32.51
N ILE A 526 9.52 24.89 -33.38
CA ILE A 526 8.49 23.96 -33.88
C ILE A 526 9.04 23.28 -35.12
N CYS A 527 9.06 21.96 -35.12
CA CYS A 527 9.75 21.16 -36.12
C CYS A 527 8.85 20.10 -36.74
N GLU A 528 9.07 19.80 -38.03
CA GLU A 528 8.57 18.57 -38.64
C GLU A 528 9.52 17.42 -38.33
N ILE A 529 8.96 16.22 -38.16
CA ILE A 529 9.74 14.99 -38.07
C ILE A 529 10.06 14.52 -39.49
N THR A 530 11.35 14.38 -39.78
CA THR A 530 11.86 13.91 -41.08
C THR A 530 12.29 12.45 -41.04
N GLU A 531 12.71 11.96 -39.87
CA GLU A 531 13.10 10.58 -39.61
C GLU A 531 12.82 10.25 -38.13
N SER A 532 12.48 9.00 -37.80
CA SER A 532 12.39 8.54 -36.41
C SER A 532 12.71 7.06 -36.30
N ARG A 533 13.42 6.65 -35.26
CA ARG A 533 13.72 5.23 -34.98
C ARG A 533 13.50 4.88 -33.52
N VAL A 534 12.94 3.70 -33.28
CA VAL A 534 12.93 3.04 -31.96
C VAL A 534 14.15 2.12 -31.89
N ILE A 535 14.96 2.31 -30.85
CA ILE A 535 16.26 1.66 -30.64
C ILE A 535 16.16 0.58 -29.54
N SER A 536 15.32 0.79 -28.52
CA SER A 536 15.07 -0.18 -27.45
C SER A 536 13.70 0.01 -26.80
N ASN A 537 13.28 -0.96 -25.99
CA ASN A 537 12.07 -0.88 -25.15
C ASN A 537 12.38 -0.41 -23.72
N ALA A 538 13.59 0.10 -23.45
CA ALA A 538 13.95 0.60 -22.13
C ALA A 538 13.16 1.87 -21.80
N GLU A 539 12.83 2.05 -20.52
CA GLU A 539 12.02 3.18 -20.04
C GLU A 539 12.74 4.51 -20.28
N THR A 540 11.98 5.53 -20.72
CA THR A 540 12.49 6.88 -20.96
C THR A 540 12.81 7.57 -19.63
N MET A 541 13.98 8.19 -19.55
CA MET A 541 14.37 9.07 -18.45
C MET A 541 13.39 10.24 -18.35
N THR A 542 12.70 10.37 -17.22
CA THR A 542 11.95 11.58 -16.87
C THR A 542 12.83 12.51 -16.05
N TYR A 543 12.52 13.80 -16.06
CA TYR A 543 13.26 14.76 -15.23
C TYR A 543 13.15 14.44 -13.74
N SER A 544 11.98 14.01 -13.27
CA SER A 544 11.76 13.56 -11.90
C SER A 544 12.63 12.34 -11.57
N TYR A 545 12.63 11.30 -12.41
CA TYR A 545 13.47 10.12 -12.20
C TYR A 545 14.96 10.47 -12.13
N TYR A 546 15.42 11.39 -12.99
CA TYR A 546 16.80 11.88 -12.96
C TYR A 546 17.14 12.56 -11.63
N LEU A 547 16.28 13.46 -11.13
CA LEU A 547 16.51 14.15 -9.86
C LEU A 547 16.58 13.17 -8.69
N ASP A 548 15.72 12.16 -8.68
CA ASP A 548 15.58 11.25 -7.55
C ASP A 548 16.65 10.14 -7.52
N ASN A 549 17.06 9.66 -8.71
CA ASN A 549 17.83 8.42 -8.85
C ASN A 549 19.19 8.56 -9.55
N VAL A 550 19.41 9.62 -10.34
CA VAL A 550 20.61 9.74 -11.21
C VAL A 550 21.49 10.93 -10.83
N LYS A 551 20.89 12.07 -10.49
CA LYS A 551 21.61 13.25 -10.01
C LYS A 551 22.28 12.88 -8.67
N PRO A 552 23.61 13.04 -8.54
CA PRO A 552 24.30 12.79 -7.28
C PRO A 552 23.67 13.62 -6.17
N LYS A 553 23.28 12.96 -5.08
CA LYS A 553 22.85 13.64 -3.86
C LYS A 553 24.07 14.29 -3.22
N PRO A 554 24.03 15.56 -2.85
CA PRO A 554 25.15 16.20 -2.20
C PRO A 554 25.42 15.54 -0.85
N GLU A 555 26.66 15.13 -0.62
CA GLU A 555 27.08 14.51 0.64
C GLU A 555 27.49 15.61 1.62
N THR A 556 26.53 16.08 2.42
CA THR A 556 26.67 17.24 3.32
C THR A 556 26.86 16.86 4.78
N ASP A 557 26.67 15.59 5.15
CA ASP A 557 26.75 15.14 6.55
C ASP A 557 28.13 15.42 7.16
N GLY A 558 28.15 16.26 8.20
CA GLY A 558 29.36 16.63 8.93
C GLY A 558 30.27 17.65 8.24
N LYS A 559 29.90 18.17 7.07
CA LYS A 559 30.68 19.16 6.32
C LYS A 559 30.18 20.58 6.57
N LYS A 560 31.09 21.55 6.61
CA LYS A 560 30.78 23.00 6.68
C LYS A 560 31.21 23.67 5.38
N GLY A 561 30.29 24.41 4.77
CA GLY A 561 30.57 25.19 3.57
C GLY A 561 29.35 25.37 2.69
N TYR A 562 29.54 25.28 1.38
CA TYR A 562 28.54 25.62 0.37
C TYR A 562 28.37 24.48 -0.64
N VAL A 563 27.16 24.28 -1.13
CA VAL A 563 26.83 23.26 -2.13
C VAL A 563 26.31 23.91 -3.41
N CYS A 564 26.78 23.44 -4.56
CA CYS A 564 26.29 23.88 -5.86
C CYS A 564 24.91 23.27 -6.16
N LYS A 565 23.88 24.11 -6.30
CA LYS A 565 22.48 23.71 -6.57
C LYS A 565 22.32 22.92 -7.88
N ILE A 566 23.19 23.17 -8.85
CA ILE A 566 23.10 22.58 -10.19
C ILE A 566 23.60 21.12 -10.21
N CYS A 567 24.79 20.86 -9.66
CA CYS A 567 25.48 19.57 -9.80
C CYS A 567 25.83 18.87 -8.48
N GLY A 568 25.57 19.48 -7.33
CA GLY A 568 25.82 18.89 -6.01
C GLY A 568 27.28 18.97 -5.52
N TYR A 569 28.16 19.69 -6.22
CA TYR A 569 29.54 19.90 -5.75
C TYR A 569 29.58 20.63 -4.40
N VAL A 570 30.32 20.09 -3.44
CA VAL A 570 30.52 20.70 -2.11
C VAL A 570 31.86 21.43 -2.07
N TYR A 571 31.80 22.71 -1.71
CA TYR A 571 32.95 23.54 -1.35
C TYR A 571 33.01 23.65 0.18
N GLU A 572 34.10 23.18 0.79
CA GLU A 572 34.31 23.27 2.24
C GLU A 572 35.10 24.53 2.57
N GLY A 573 34.50 25.44 3.34
CA GLY A 573 35.09 26.71 3.71
C GLY A 573 34.07 27.64 4.38
N ASP A 574 34.54 28.55 5.23
CA ASP A 574 33.66 29.46 6.01
C ASP A 574 32.96 30.50 5.12
N GLU A 575 33.64 30.98 4.07
CA GLU A 575 33.13 31.95 3.10
C GLU A 575 33.29 31.44 1.67
N LEU A 576 32.28 31.72 0.83
CA LEU A 576 32.30 31.38 -0.58
C LEU A 576 33.02 32.48 -1.38
N PRO A 577 34.12 32.19 -2.11
CA PRO A 577 34.80 33.18 -2.93
C PRO A 577 33.88 33.76 -4.01
N GLU A 578 33.88 35.09 -4.21
CA GLU A 578 33.05 35.75 -5.22
C GLU A 578 33.37 35.30 -6.65
N ASP A 579 34.62 34.88 -6.89
CA ASP A 579 35.13 34.40 -8.18
C ASP A 579 35.05 32.86 -8.33
N ILE A 580 34.42 32.15 -7.38
CA ILE A 580 34.33 30.69 -7.46
C ILE A 580 33.59 30.26 -8.73
N VAL A 581 34.20 29.32 -9.44
CA VAL A 581 33.59 28.62 -10.57
C VAL A 581 33.51 27.15 -10.20
N CYS A 582 32.29 26.62 -10.14
CA CYS A 582 32.07 25.21 -9.82
C CYS A 582 32.93 24.32 -10.73
N PRO A 583 33.78 23.43 -10.19
CA PRO A 583 34.69 22.64 -11.00
C PRO A 583 33.96 21.67 -11.93
N LEU A 584 32.76 21.23 -11.55
CA LEU A 584 31.92 20.30 -12.31
C LEU A 584 31.08 20.99 -13.37
N CYS A 585 30.23 21.95 -12.98
CA CYS A 585 29.25 22.56 -13.90
C CYS A 585 29.63 23.94 -14.44
N LYS A 586 30.74 24.53 -13.97
CA LYS A 586 31.23 25.86 -14.39
C LYS A 586 30.29 27.04 -14.10
N HIS A 587 29.27 26.84 -13.27
CA HIS A 587 28.45 27.93 -12.72
C HIS A 587 29.20 28.71 -11.64
N GLY A 588 28.87 30.00 -11.51
CA GLY A 588 29.51 30.92 -10.57
C GLY A 588 28.92 30.87 -9.15
N ALA A 589 29.40 31.76 -8.27
CA ALA A 589 29.01 31.85 -6.87
C ALA A 589 27.49 31.89 -6.61
N ALA A 590 26.71 32.50 -7.51
CA ALA A 590 25.25 32.63 -7.39
C ALA A 590 24.48 31.29 -7.34
N ASP A 591 25.11 30.23 -7.85
CA ASP A 591 24.53 28.89 -7.91
C ASP A 591 24.96 27.98 -6.74
N PHE A 592 25.61 28.56 -5.73
CA PHE A 592 25.92 27.89 -4.47
C PHE A 592 24.96 28.35 -3.37
N GLU A 593 24.72 27.47 -2.39
CA GLU A 593 23.97 27.77 -1.18
C GLU A 593 24.68 27.18 0.05
N PRO A 594 24.54 27.79 1.24
CA PRO A 594 25.17 27.29 2.45
C PRO A 594 24.59 25.93 2.86
N ILE A 595 25.45 25.02 3.31
CA ILE A 595 25.08 23.73 3.90
C ILE A 595 24.48 24.01 5.29
N LYS A 596 23.25 23.52 5.50
CA LYS A 596 22.48 23.75 6.74
C LYS A 596 22.88 22.83 7.87
#